data_AF-M1WYR5-F1
#
_entry.id   AF-M1WYR5-F1
#
_cell.length_a   1.000
_cell.length_b   1.000
_cell.length_c   1.000
_cell.angle_alpha   90.00
_cell.angle_beta   90.00
_cell.angle_gamma   90.00
#
_symmetry.space_group_name_H-M   'P 1'
#
loop_
_entity.id
_entity.type
_entity.pdbx_description
1 polymer ?
#
loop_
_entity_poly.entity_id
_entity_poly.type
_entity_poly.pdbx_seq_one_letter_code
_entity_poly.pdbx_strand_id
1 'polypeptide(L)'
;MVQYTLAQSPEIILSVPGRDSAKARDKAMDQLIELMEEGKLPSELEDGFSPQQLVEVKEPSNVTNSEEEEVTQAVQILSNLATLKLKVQESRTEALEIRKAIDILFSDDAITHEGIISLREGFKVLKSFAQANLRYQEARVKAEEARHILDRALKSPE
;
A
#
# COMPACT_ATOMS: atom_id res chain seq x y z
N MET A 1 -12.85 -18.67 1.61
CA MET A 1 -13.95 -19.65 1.52
C MET A 1 -15.10 -18.91 0.87
N VAL A 2 -15.84 -19.56 -0.03
CA VAL A 2 -17.05 -18.99 -0.63
C VAL A 2 -18.25 -19.62 0.07
N GLN A 3 -19.28 -18.82 0.30
CA GLN A 3 -20.52 -19.25 0.94
C GLN A 3 -21.68 -19.12 -0.03
N TYR A 4 -22.59 -20.08 0.01
CA TYR A 4 -23.80 -20.10 -0.79
C TYR A 4 -25.02 -20.33 0.10
N THR A 5 -26.16 -19.83 -0.35
CA THR A 5 -27.46 -20.02 0.28
C THR A 5 -28.55 -20.26 -0.77
N LEU A 6 -29.72 -20.63 -0.29
CA LEU A 6 -30.92 -20.85 -1.09
C LEU A 6 -31.81 -19.62 -0.99
N ALA A 7 -32.35 -19.15 -2.11
CA ALA A 7 -33.28 -18.01 -2.11
C ALA A 7 -34.52 -18.25 -1.23
N GLN A 8 -34.96 -19.51 -1.13
CA GLN A 8 -36.12 -19.92 -0.35
C GLN A 8 -35.78 -20.25 1.11
N SER A 9 -34.51 -20.49 1.42
CA SER A 9 -34.01 -20.87 2.74
C SER A 9 -32.68 -20.18 3.03
N PRO A 10 -32.70 -18.86 3.32
CA PRO A 10 -31.50 -18.08 3.62
C PRO A 10 -30.76 -18.55 4.88
N GLU A 11 -31.43 -19.34 5.72
CA GLU A 11 -30.88 -19.97 6.93
C GLU A 11 -29.81 -21.04 6.62
N ILE A 12 -29.84 -21.64 5.42
CA ILE A 12 -28.87 -22.65 5.00
C ILE A 12 -27.65 -21.96 4.41
N ILE A 13 -26.49 -22.18 5.03
CA ILE A 13 -25.20 -21.67 4.58
C ILE A 13 -24.30 -22.85 4.19
N LEU A 14 -24.00 -22.97 2.90
CA LEU A 14 -23.11 -23.98 2.33
C LEU A 14 -21.73 -23.33 2.13
N SER A 15 -20.72 -23.84 2.83
CA SER A 15 -19.37 -23.27 2.81
C SER A 15 -18.41 -24.17 2.04
N VAL A 16 -17.78 -23.62 1.00
CA VAL A 16 -16.84 -24.34 0.13
C VAL A 16 -15.48 -23.64 0.12
N PRO A 17 -14.37 -24.39 0.23
CA PRO A 17 -13.04 -23.80 0.11
C PRO A 17 -12.79 -23.31 -1.32
N GLY A 18 -12.34 -22.05 -1.46
CA GLY A 18 -12.04 -21.43 -2.75
C GLY A 18 -12.75 -20.09 -2.97
N ARG A 19 -12.92 -19.72 -4.24
CA ARG A 19 -13.66 -18.56 -4.77
C ARG A 19 -14.89 -19.06 -5.55
N ASP A 20 -15.86 -18.19 -5.80
CA ASP A 20 -17.03 -18.53 -6.61
C ASP A 20 -16.60 -19.04 -8.00
N SER A 21 -17.05 -20.24 -8.34
CA SER A 21 -16.79 -20.92 -9.61
C SER A 21 -17.80 -22.03 -9.82
N ALA A 22 -17.97 -22.49 -11.07
CA ALA A 22 -18.86 -23.62 -11.37
C ALA A 22 -18.54 -24.84 -10.49
N LYS A 23 -17.25 -25.17 -10.36
CA LYS A 23 -16.78 -26.29 -9.52
C LYS A 23 -17.08 -26.10 -8.03
N ALA A 24 -17.08 -24.86 -7.53
CA ALA A 24 -17.42 -24.58 -6.13
C ALA A 24 -18.94 -24.69 -5.89
N ARG A 25 -19.75 -24.30 -6.88
CA ARG A 25 -21.21 -24.47 -6.87
C ARG A 25 -21.62 -25.93 -6.95
N ASP A 26 -20.94 -26.73 -7.78
CA ASP A 26 -21.17 -28.17 -7.86
C ASP A 26 -20.90 -28.84 -6.50
N LYS A 27 -19.81 -28.46 -5.83
CA LYS A 27 -19.51 -28.95 -4.47
C LYS A 27 -20.52 -28.49 -3.41
N ALA A 28 -21.04 -27.27 -3.55
CA ALA A 28 -22.10 -26.79 -2.67
C ALA A 28 -23.39 -27.57 -2.91
N MET A 29 -23.66 -27.97 -4.16
CA MET A 29 -24.78 -28.86 -4.49
C MET A 29 -24.62 -30.24 -3.87
N ASP A 30 -23.42 -30.82 -3.87
CA ASP A 30 -23.15 -32.09 -3.20
C ASP A 30 -23.49 -32.00 -1.70
N GLN A 31 -23.08 -30.92 -1.02
CA GLN A 31 -23.44 -30.68 0.39
C GLN A 31 -24.96 -30.47 0.58
N LEU A 32 -25.64 -29.85 -0.38
CA LEU A 32 -27.08 -29.65 -0.34
C LEU A 32 -27.83 -30.99 -0.44
N ILE A 33 -27.38 -31.89 -1.31
CA ILE A 33 -27.94 -33.24 -1.47
C ILE A 33 -27.77 -34.04 -0.17
N GLU A 34 -26.60 -33.97 0.46
CA GLU A 34 -26.38 -34.60 1.77
C GLU A 34 -27.38 -34.09 2.83
N LEU A 35 -27.63 -32.77 2.88
CA LEU A 35 -28.63 -32.20 3.80
C LEU A 35 -30.08 -32.62 3.48
N MET A 36 -30.39 -32.87 2.19
CA MET A 36 -31.68 -33.42 1.78
C MET A 36 -31.84 -34.87 2.24
N GLU A 37 -30.81 -35.70 2.08
CA GLU A 37 -30.80 -37.10 2.53
C GLU A 37 -30.93 -37.21 4.06
N GLU A 38 -30.33 -36.27 4.78
CA GLU A 38 -30.44 -36.17 6.25
C GLU A 38 -31.79 -35.62 6.73
N GLY A 39 -32.68 -35.18 5.82
CA GLY A 39 -33.97 -34.58 6.15
C GLY A 39 -33.87 -33.23 6.86
N LYS A 40 -32.74 -32.54 6.70
CA LYS A 40 -32.44 -31.25 7.35
C LYS A 40 -32.78 -30.05 6.47
N LEU A 41 -33.34 -30.28 5.29
CA LEU A 41 -33.80 -29.21 4.40
C LEU A 41 -35.19 -28.73 4.86
N PRO A 42 -35.35 -27.47 5.30
CA PRO A 42 -36.61 -26.94 5.83
C PRO A 42 -37.62 -26.56 4.73
N SER A 43 -37.18 -26.43 3.48
CA SER A 43 -38.02 -26.11 2.31
C SER A 43 -37.74 -27.06 1.16
N GLU A 44 -38.76 -27.41 0.37
CA GLU A 44 -38.56 -28.13 -0.89
C GLU A 44 -37.83 -27.23 -1.90
N LEU A 45 -36.98 -27.84 -2.73
CA LEU A 45 -36.34 -27.14 -3.85
C LEU A 45 -37.30 -27.09 -5.05
N GLU A 46 -37.15 -26.07 -5.90
CA GLU A 46 -37.87 -26.00 -7.18
C GLU A 46 -37.53 -27.20 -8.08
N ASP A 47 -38.52 -27.69 -8.83
CA ASP A 47 -38.32 -28.76 -9.82
C ASP A 47 -37.25 -28.37 -10.84
N GLY A 48 -36.18 -29.17 -10.93
CA GLY A 48 -35.03 -28.89 -11.80
C GLY A 48 -33.98 -27.95 -11.19
N PHE A 49 -33.92 -27.85 -9.85
CA PHE A 49 -32.91 -27.04 -9.16
C PHE A 49 -31.47 -27.37 -9.60
N SER A 50 -30.70 -26.33 -9.89
CA SER A 50 -29.35 -26.41 -10.47
C SER A 50 -28.32 -25.61 -9.65
N PRO A 51 -27.02 -25.94 -9.71
CA PRO A 51 -25.97 -25.24 -8.94
C PRO A 51 -25.87 -23.73 -9.25
N GLN A 52 -26.37 -23.29 -10.41
CA GLN A 52 -26.41 -21.89 -10.79
C GLN A 52 -27.44 -21.08 -10.00
N GLN A 53 -28.45 -21.73 -9.43
CA GLN A 53 -29.49 -21.08 -8.62
C GLN A 53 -29.07 -20.86 -7.15
N LEU A 54 -27.90 -21.37 -6.76
CA LEU A 54 -27.27 -21.01 -5.49
C LEU A 54 -26.93 -19.51 -5.47
N VAL A 55 -27.35 -18.85 -4.39
CA VAL A 55 -27.07 -17.43 -4.15
C VAL A 55 -25.75 -17.34 -3.39
N GLU A 56 -24.74 -16.69 -3.98
CA GLU A 56 -23.50 -16.40 -3.27
C GLU A 56 -23.80 -15.46 -2.10
N VAL A 57 -23.50 -15.89 -0.88
CA VAL A 57 -23.57 -15.05 0.31
C VAL A 57 -22.34 -14.17 0.27
N LYS A 58 -22.53 -12.94 -0.22
CA LYS A 58 -21.56 -11.88 -0.05
C LYS A 58 -21.76 -11.30 1.34
N GLU A 59 -21.08 -11.87 2.34
CA GLU A 59 -20.80 -11.08 3.54
C GLU A 59 -20.18 -9.75 3.07
N PRO A 60 -20.55 -8.60 3.67
CA PRO A 60 -19.87 -7.35 3.38
C PRO A 60 -18.39 -7.59 3.65
N SER A 61 -17.65 -7.72 2.57
CA SER A 61 -16.26 -8.14 2.57
C SER A 61 -15.49 -7.27 3.54
N ASN A 62 -14.93 -7.90 4.57
CA ASN A 62 -13.89 -7.39 5.47
C ASN A 62 -13.31 -6.04 5.04
N VAL A 63 -13.89 -4.97 5.57
CA VAL A 63 -13.35 -3.60 5.50
C VAL A 63 -12.01 -3.51 6.24
N THR A 64 -11.63 -4.56 6.98
CA THR A 64 -10.41 -4.64 7.78
C THR A 64 -9.10 -4.73 6.99
N ASN A 65 -9.10 -5.11 5.72
CA ASN A 65 -7.84 -5.17 4.95
C ASN A 65 -7.41 -3.81 4.37
N SER A 66 -8.32 -2.88 4.08
CA SER A 66 -7.98 -1.60 3.44
C SER A 66 -7.24 -0.69 4.42
N GLU A 67 -7.73 -0.57 5.65
CA GLU A 67 -7.14 0.33 6.65
C GLU A 67 -5.76 -0.17 7.13
N GLU A 68 -5.58 -1.48 7.33
CA GLU A 68 -4.29 -2.07 7.68
C GLU A 68 -3.27 -1.93 6.53
N GLU A 69 -3.71 -2.06 5.28
CA GLU A 69 -2.88 -1.85 4.09
C GLU A 69 -2.49 -0.37 3.94
N GLU A 70 -3.42 0.56 4.17
CA GLU A 70 -3.16 2.01 4.19
C GLU A 70 -2.15 2.39 5.29
N VAL A 71 -2.27 1.83 6.49
CA VAL A 71 -1.30 2.04 7.58
C VAL A 71 0.08 1.50 7.20
N THR A 72 0.13 0.30 6.60
CA THR A 72 1.39 -0.31 6.15
C THR A 72 2.08 0.58 5.10
N GLN A 73 1.32 1.10 4.12
CA GLN A 73 1.83 2.01 3.11
C GLN A 73 2.29 3.34 3.71
N ALA A 74 1.54 3.90 4.67
CA ALA A 74 1.91 5.13 5.36
C ALA A 74 3.25 5.00 6.09
N VAL A 75 3.46 3.91 6.84
CA VAL A 75 4.74 3.63 7.52
C VAL A 75 5.88 3.51 6.51
N GLN A 76 5.66 2.85 5.37
CA GLN A 76 6.69 2.72 4.34
C GLN A 76 7.09 4.07 3.73
N ILE A 77 6.11 4.96 3.50
CA ILE A 77 6.37 6.32 3.00
C ILE A 77 7.18 7.12 4.03
N LEU A 78 6.81 7.05 5.31
CA LEU A 78 7.53 7.72 6.40
C LEU A 78 8.96 7.18 6.56
N SER A 79 9.15 5.86 6.41
CA SER A 79 10.46 5.22 6.43
C SER A 79 11.36 5.72 5.29
N ASN A 80 10.83 5.77 4.06
CA ASN A 80 11.55 6.33 2.91
C ASN A 80 11.91 7.81 3.13
N LEU A 81 10.99 8.61 3.70
CA LEU A 81 11.29 10.00 4.07
C LEU A 81 12.46 10.07 5.05
N ALA A 82 12.50 9.20 6.07
CA ALA A 82 13.57 9.17 7.06
C ALA A 82 14.94 8.86 6.41
N THR A 83 15.00 7.86 5.53
CA THR A 83 16.22 7.55 4.76
C THR A 83 16.68 8.72 3.89
N LEU A 84 15.74 9.38 3.19
CA LEU A 84 16.05 10.56 2.38
C LEU A 84 16.54 11.73 3.23
N LYS A 85 15.93 11.96 4.40
CA LYS A 85 16.34 13.00 5.35
C LYS A 85 17.77 12.79 5.81
N LEU A 86 18.12 11.55 6.18
CA LEU A 86 19.48 11.19 6.60
C LEU A 86 20.49 11.48 5.49
N LYS A 87 20.22 11.01 4.26
CA LYS A 87 21.10 11.23 3.11
C LYS A 87 21.35 12.71 2.79
N VAL A 88 20.31 13.53 2.92
CA VAL A 88 20.42 14.98 2.76
C VAL A 88 21.26 15.59 3.89
N GLN A 89 21.05 15.14 5.13
CA GLN A 89 21.82 15.63 6.29
C GLN A 89 23.31 15.30 6.19
N GLU A 90 23.67 14.07 5.80
CA GLU A 90 25.06 13.62 5.67
C GLU A 90 25.87 14.48 4.68
N SER A 91 25.26 14.88 3.57
CA SER A 91 25.94 15.65 2.51
C SER A 91 25.72 17.16 2.58
N ARG A 92 24.95 17.65 3.58
CA ARG A 92 24.53 19.06 3.64
C ARG A 92 25.70 20.02 3.83
N THR A 93 26.54 19.76 4.83
CA THR A 93 27.63 20.68 5.19
C THR A 93 28.60 20.84 4.03
N GLU A 94 29.09 19.72 3.50
CA GLU A 94 30.03 19.68 2.38
C GLU A 94 29.44 20.36 1.13
N ALA A 95 28.19 20.06 0.78
CA ALA A 95 27.54 20.67 -0.38
C ALA A 95 27.37 22.20 -0.23
N LEU A 96 27.10 22.70 0.98
CA LEU A 96 26.98 24.13 1.23
C LEU A 96 28.33 24.85 1.19
N GLU A 97 29.41 24.20 1.61
CA GLU A 97 30.77 24.74 1.45
C GLU A 97 31.15 24.87 -0.02
N ILE A 98 30.90 23.81 -0.81
CA ILE A 98 31.12 23.84 -2.26
C ILE A 98 30.24 24.90 -2.93
N ARG A 99 28.98 25.05 -2.51
CA ARG A 99 28.09 26.10 -3.05
C ARG A 99 28.65 27.50 -2.82
N LYS A 100 29.28 27.77 -1.68
CA LYS A 100 29.96 29.05 -1.43
C LYS A 100 31.20 29.20 -2.30
N ALA A 101 31.97 28.12 -2.47
CA ALA A 101 33.15 28.13 -3.33
C ALA A 101 32.80 28.44 -4.80
N ILE A 102 31.58 28.14 -5.25
CA ILE A 102 31.09 28.53 -6.59
C ILE A 102 31.02 30.05 -6.77
N ASP A 103 30.79 30.83 -5.70
CA ASP A 103 30.66 32.28 -5.82
C ASP A 103 31.95 32.95 -6.32
N ILE A 104 33.12 32.31 -6.13
CA ILE A 104 34.40 32.78 -6.67
C ILE A 104 34.44 32.73 -8.20
N LEU A 105 33.62 31.89 -8.86
CA LEU A 105 33.51 31.88 -10.32
C LEU A 105 32.78 33.12 -10.86
N PHE A 106 32.11 33.86 -9.98
CA PHE A 106 31.35 35.06 -10.30
C PHE A 106 32.00 36.32 -9.73
N SER A 107 33.17 36.21 -9.08
CA SER A 107 33.97 37.36 -8.63
C SER A 107 35.09 37.66 -9.62
N ASP A 108 35.70 38.85 -9.48
CA ASP A 108 36.88 39.25 -10.24
C ASP A 108 38.19 38.65 -9.67
N ASP A 109 38.08 37.78 -8.66
CA ASP A 109 39.23 37.17 -8.00
C ASP A 109 39.92 36.14 -8.89
N ALA A 110 41.25 36.12 -8.87
CA ALA A 110 42.01 35.11 -9.58
C ALA A 110 41.84 33.73 -8.92
N ILE A 111 41.33 32.75 -9.66
CA ILE A 111 41.23 31.36 -9.21
C ILE A 111 42.49 30.58 -9.59
N THR A 112 43.03 29.80 -8.65
CA THR A 112 44.18 28.94 -8.89
C THR A 112 43.77 27.66 -9.64
N HIS A 113 44.73 27.01 -10.28
CA HIS A 113 44.49 25.73 -10.96
C HIS A 113 44.00 24.64 -9.99
N GLU A 114 44.57 24.58 -8.80
CA GLU A 114 44.14 23.68 -7.72
C GLU A 114 42.70 23.99 -7.26
N GLY A 115 42.34 25.28 -7.18
CA GLY A 115 40.97 25.72 -6.87
C GLY A 115 39.95 25.23 -7.91
N ILE A 116 40.29 25.28 -9.19
CA ILE A 116 39.45 24.75 -10.29
C ILE A 116 39.28 23.22 -10.18
N ILE A 117 40.33 22.48 -9.82
CA ILE A 117 40.27 21.02 -9.64
C ILE A 117 39.36 20.66 -8.47
N SER A 118 39.56 21.29 -7.30
CA SER A 118 38.73 21.09 -6.11
C SER A 118 37.26 21.42 -6.37
N LEU A 119 36.99 22.52 -7.07
CA LEU A 119 35.62 22.91 -7.43
C LEU A 119 34.96 21.90 -8.37
N ARG A 120 35.71 21.36 -9.33
CA ARG A 120 35.22 20.29 -10.23
C ARG A 120 34.83 19.02 -9.48
N GLU A 121 35.64 18.60 -8.51
CA GLU A 121 35.32 17.44 -7.66
C GLU A 121 34.08 17.72 -6.80
N GLY A 122 34.01 18.93 -6.23
CA GLY A 122 32.88 19.40 -5.43
C GLY A 122 31.55 19.39 -6.20
N PHE A 123 31.53 19.67 -7.50
CA PHE A 123 30.29 19.64 -8.28
C PHE A 123 29.57 18.27 -8.24
N LYS A 124 30.31 17.17 -8.08
CA LYS A 124 29.70 15.83 -7.93
C LYS A 124 28.93 15.72 -6.63
N VAL A 125 29.49 16.24 -5.53
CA VAL A 125 28.86 16.28 -4.21
C VAL A 125 27.65 17.20 -4.26
N LEU A 126 27.80 18.42 -4.78
CA LEU A 126 26.70 19.37 -4.91
C LEU A 126 25.54 18.82 -5.74
N LYS A 127 25.83 18.18 -6.88
CA LYS A 127 24.82 17.51 -7.71
C LYS A 127 24.09 16.43 -6.92
N SER A 128 24.83 15.58 -6.21
CA SER A 128 24.27 14.46 -5.45
C SER A 128 23.38 14.95 -4.31
N PHE A 129 23.83 15.96 -3.57
CA PHE A 129 23.05 16.63 -2.53
C PHE A 129 21.79 17.29 -3.11
N ALA A 130 21.90 18.04 -4.21
CA ALA A 130 20.76 18.71 -4.82
C ALA A 130 19.68 17.71 -5.27
N GLN A 131 20.08 16.61 -5.91
CA GLN A 131 19.15 15.54 -6.33
C GLN A 131 18.51 14.83 -5.12
N ALA A 132 19.28 14.57 -4.06
CA ALA A 132 18.75 13.99 -2.83
C ALA A 132 17.78 14.94 -2.13
N ASN A 133 18.10 16.23 -2.08
CA ASN A 133 17.26 17.26 -1.47
C ASN A 133 15.93 17.42 -2.22
N LEU A 134 15.95 17.43 -3.56
CA LEU A 134 14.72 17.45 -4.37
C LEU A 134 13.82 16.25 -4.06
N ARG A 135 14.37 15.03 -4.09
CA ARG A 135 13.63 13.80 -3.74
C ARG A 135 13.09 13.84 -2.31
N TYR A 136 13.86 14.39 -1.38
CA TYR A 136 13.41 14.58 0.00
C TYR A 136 12.22 15.54 0.10
N GLN A 137 12.25 16.68 -0.61
CA GLN A 137 11.12 17.62 -0.65
C GLN A 137 9.87 16.97 -1.24
N GLU A 138 10.00 16.25 -2.35
CA GLU A 138 8.89 15.51 -2.97
C GLU A 138 8.32 14.44 -2.04
N ALA A 139 9.20 13.67 -1.38
CA ALA A 139 8.79 12.65 -0.42
C ALA A 139 8.12 13.27 0.82
N ARG A 140 8.52 14.47 1.23
CA ARG A 140 7.96 15.16 2.40
C ARG A 140 6.47 15.49 2.20
N VAL A 141 6.09 15.93 1.00
CA VAL A 141 4.68 16.21 0.67
C VAL A 141 3.83 14.95 0.83
N LYS A 142 4.27 13.82 0.26
CA LYS A 142 3.57 12.53 0.39
C LYS A 142 3.55 12.00 1.82
N ALA A 143 4.61 12.29 2.57
CA ALA A 143 4.73 11.86 3.95
C ALA A 143 3.83 12.64 4.91
N GLU A 144 3.41 13.87 4.57
CA GLU A 144 2.40 14.61 5.35
C GLU A 144 1.05 13.89 5.31
N GLU A 145 0.61 13.43 4.13
CA GLU A 145 -0.60 12.60 4.00
C GLU A 145 -0.47 11.28 4.76
N ALA A 146 0.67 10.59 4.63
CA ALA A 146 0.95 9.36 5.37
C ALA A 146 0.93 9.58 6.89
N ARG A 147 1.39 10.74 7.39
CA ARG A 147 1.32 11.09 8.80
C ARG A 147 -0.13 11.15 9.28
N HIS A 148 -1.01 11.80 8.54
CA HIS A 148 -2.43 11.88 8.89
C HIS A 148 -3.14 10.52 8.95
N ILE A 149 -2.79 9.59 8.05
CA ILE A 149 -3.29 8.20 8.10
C ILE A 149 -2.86 7.52 9.40
N LEU A 150 -1.58 7.65 9.75
CA LEU A 150 -1.03 7.07 10.97
C LEU A 150 -1.64 7.71 12.24
N ASP A 151 -1.78 9.03 12.27
CA ASP A 151 -2.37 9.77 13.40
C ASP A 151 -3.81 9.31 13.67
N ARG A 152 -4.60 9.13 12.60
CA ARG A 152 -5.95 8.58 12.67
C ARG A 152 -5.98 7.16 13.22
N ALA A 153 -5.11 6.28 12.71
CA ALA A 153 -5.03 4.89 13.16
C ALA A 153 -4.61 4.78 14.63
N LEU A 154 -3.70 5.65 15.08
CA LEU A 154 -3.21 5.70 16.45
C LEU A 154 -4.16 6.43 17.42
N LYS A 155 -5.23 7.07 16.93
CA LYS A 155 -6.11 7.95 17.71
C LYS A 155 -5.33 9.01 18.49
N SER A 156 -4.20 9.45 17.93
CA SER A 156 -3.38 10.48 18.57
C SER A 156 -4.02 11.85 18.32
N PRO A 157 -4.25 12.68 19.36
CA PRO A 157 -4.63 14.07 19.13
C PRO A 157 -3.46 14.81 18.47
N GLU A 158 -3.80 15.76 17.57
CA GLU A 158 -2.88 16.68 16.89
C GLU A 158 -1.91 17.40 17.83
#